data_AF-A0A7W9M1E3-F1
#
_entry.id   AF-A0A7W9M1E3-F1
#
_cell.length_a   1.000
_cell.length_b   1.000
_cell.length_c   1.000
_cell.angle_alpha   90.00
_cell.angle_beta   90.00
_cell.angle_gamma   90.00
#
_symmetry.space_group_name_H-M   'P 1'
#
loop_
_entity.id
_entity.type
_entity.pdbx_description
1 polymer ?
#
loop_
_entity_poly.entity_id
_entity_poly.type
_entity_poly.pdbx_seq_one_letter_code
_entity_poly.pdbx_strand_id
1 'polypeptide(L)'
;MAFYVLAHPEQHASAALVEQTPGQPNLIAEVGDSQIAVQVANHPDGLKMAAAFAWNLAKAATEFATRCQELAMSQDTDADGKHAEFTG
;
A
#
# COMPACT_ATOMS: atom_id res chain seq x y z
N MET A 1 17.21 14.99 8.37
CA MET A 1 16.12 14.42 9.19
C MET A 1 15.20 13.64 8.27
N ALA A 2 14.88 12.39 8.60
CA ALA A 2 13.91 11.59 7.86
C ALA A 2 12.57 11.65 8.61
N PHE A 3 11.47 11.89 7.89
CA PHE A 3 10.12 11.82 8.43
C PHE A 3 9.53 10.45 8.09
N TYR A 4 8.81 9.87 9.05
CA TYR A 4 8.11 8.60 8.87
C TYR A 4 6.60 8.87 8.84
N VAL A 5 5.93 8.44 7.78
CA VAL A 5 4.49 8.63 7.60
C VAL A 5 3.79 7.30 7.88
N LEU A 6 2.91 7.31 8.88
CA LEU A 6 2.00 6.20 9.15
C LEU A 6 0.67 6.46 8.44
N ALA A 7 0.29 5.54 7.56
CA ALA A 7 -0.95 5.59 6.81
C ALA A 7 -1.90 4.49 7.33
N HIS A 8 -3.10 4.88 7.76
CA HIS A 8 -4.19 3.95 8.06
C HIS A 8 -5.23 4.07 6.94
N PRO A 9 -5.26 3.13 5.98
CA PRO A 9 -6.19 3.22 4.86
C PRO A 9 -7.64 3.05 5.34
N GLU A 10 -8.49 4.01 4.95
CA GLU A 10 -9.93 3.96 5.12
C GLU A 10 -10.62 3.40 3.87
N GLN A 11 -11.95 3.25 3.87
CA GLN A 11 -12.72 2.70 2.74
C GLN A 11 -12.48 3.42 1.40
N HIS A 12 -12.02 4.68 1.44
CA HIS A 12 -11.77 5.52 0.26
C HIS A 12 -10.28 5.63 -0.10
N ALA A 13 -9.40 4.90 0.57
CA ALA A 13 -7.98 4.92 0.24
C ALA A 13 -7.75 4.34 -1.16
N SER A 14 -6.88 4.99 -1.94
CA SER A 14 -6.62 4.64 -3.33
C SER A 14 -5.14 4.80 -3.68
N ALA A 15 -4.67 4.13 -4.73
CA ALA A 15 -3.34 4.39 -5.30
C ALA A 15 -3.41 4.32 -6.81
N ALA A 16 -2.94 5.38 -7.50
CA ALA A 16 -3.06 5.52 -8.94
C ALA A 16 -1.83 6.17 -9.58
N LEU A 17 -1.54 5.77 -10.82
CA LEU A 17 -0.63 6.48 -11.70
C LEU A 17 -1.35 7.71 -12.28
N VAL A 18 -0.77 8.87 -12.07
CA VAL A 18 -1.28 10.15 -12.56
C VAL A 18 -0.19 10.84 -13.37
N GLU A 19 -0.50 11.14 -14.63
CA GLU A 19 0.38 11.89 -15.51
C GLU A 19 -0.18 13.30 -15.71
N GLN A 20 0.21 14.22 -14.83
CA GLN A 20 -0.27 15.61 -14.91
C GLN A 20 0.39 16.39 -16.06
N THR A 21 1.61 15.99 -16.45
CA THR A 21 2.35 16.56 -17.57
C THR A 21 2.91 15.41 -18.40
N PRO A 22 2.81 15.45 -19.74
CA PRO A 22 3.33 14.40 -20.60
C PRO A 22 4.79 14.07 -20.29
N GLY A 23 5.08 12.79 -20.03
CA GLY A 23 6.42 12.31 -19.70
C GLY A 23 6.85 12.51 -18.24
N GLN A 24 5.93 12.95 -17.36
CA GLN A 24 6.16 13.06 -15.92
C GLN A 24 5.13 12.22 -15.15
N PRO A 25 5.34 10.90 -15.06
CA PRO A 25 4.48 10.02 -14.28
C PRO A 25 4.63 10.29 -12.78
N ASN A 26 3.52 10.43 -12.08
CA ASN A 26 3.47 10.50 -10.62
C ASN A 26 2.64 9.34 -10.08
N LEU A 27 3.10 8.69 -9.02
CA LEU A 27 2.27 7.74 -8.28
C LEU A 27 1.65 8.49 -7.10
N ILE A 28 0.32 8.53 -7.04
CA ILE A 28 -0.41 9.17 -5.94
C ILE A 28 -1.11 8.09 -5.14
N ALA A 29 -0.86 8.06 -3.84
CA ALA A 29 -1.61 7.25 -2.88
C ALA A 29 -2.44 8.18 -1.98
N GLU A 30 -3.75 7.99 -1.98
CA GLU A 30 -4.71 8.71 -1.15
C GLU A 30 -5.03 7.89 0.09
N VAL A 31 -4.95 8.51 1.26
CA VAL A 31 -5.18 7.88 2.57
C VAL A 31 -6.00 8.86 3.41
N GLY A 32 -7.32 8.65 3.47
CA GLY A 32 -8.24 9.62 4.07
C GLY A 32 -8.14 10.96 3.34
N ASP A 33 -7.95 12.04 4.10
CA ASP A 33 -7.75 13.39 3.56
C ASP A 33 -6.28 13.70 3.16
N SER A 34 -5.38 12.74 3.28
CA SER A 34 -3.95 12.90 2.99
C SER A 34 -3.55 12.23 1.67
N GLN A 35 -2.53 12.77 1.01
CA GLN A 35 -1.98 12.21 -0.21
C GLN A 35 -0.46 12.07 -0.12
N ILE A 36 0.06 10.95 -0.58
CA ILE A 36 1.48 10.69 -0.76
C ILE A 36 1.76 10.63 -2.26
N ALA A 37 2.58 11.55 -2.76
CA ALA A 37 2.99 11.59 -4.15
C ALA A 37 4.45 11.14 -4.29
N VAL A 38 4.69 10.18 -5.17
CA VAL A 38 6.02 9.78 -5.62
C VAL A 38 6.23 10.36 -7.01
N GLN A 39 7.23 11.25 -7.13
CA GLN A 39 7.53 11.97 -8.35
C GLN A 39 8.86 11.53 -8.93
N VAL A 40 9.02 11.71 -10.24
CA VAL A 40 10.29 11.50 -10.91
C VAL A 40 11.25 12.62 -10.53
N ALA A 41 12.40 12.25 -9.95
CA ALA A 41 13.45 13.24 -9.66
C ALA A 41 13.96 13.87 -10.96
N ASN A 42 14.26 15.17 -10.92
CA ASN A 42 14.88 15.89 -12.04
C ASN A 42 16.37 15.48 -12.20
N HIS A 43 16.59 14.27 -12.67
CA HIS A 43 17.90 13.62 -12.84
C HIS A 43 17.89 12.78 -14.13
N PRO A 44 19.02 12.65 -14.86
CA PRO A 44 19.07 11.86 -16.10
C PRO A 44 18.59 10.41 -15.97
N ASP A 45 18.85 9.78 -14.82
CA ASP A 45 18.36 8.43 -14.49
C ASP A 45 17.09 8.42 -13.62
N GLY A 46 16.44 9.58 -13.43
CA GLY A 46 15.28 9.74 -12.55
C GLY A 46 14.14 8.79 -12.88
N LEU A 47 13.87 8.55 -14.16
CA LEU A 47 12.84 7.60 -14.61
C LEU A 47 13.19 6.14 -14.24
N LYS A 48 14.46 5.74 -14.41
CA LYS A 48 14.90 4.39 -14.04
C LYS A 48 14.83 4.18 -12.52
N MET A 49 15.25 5.19 -11.76
CA MET A 49 15.20 5.16 -10.30
C MET A 49 13.74 5.11 -9.80
N ALA A 50 12.87 5.94 -10.36
CA ALA A 50 11.44 5.94 -10.03
C ALA A 50 10.79 4.59 -10.37
N ALA A 51 11.10 4.01 -11.53
CA ALA A 51 10.61 2.69 -11.90
C ALA A 51 11.10 1.59 -10.94
N ALA A 52 12.40 1.56 -10.62
CA ALA A 52 12.96 0.59 -9.67
C ALA A 52 12.34 0.72 -8.27
N PHE A 53 12.15 1.97 -7.80
CA PHE A 53 11.47 2.24 -6.55
C PHE A 53 10.01 1.78 -6.57
N ALA A 54 9.26 2.10 -7.63
CA ALA A 54 7.86 1.70 -7.76
C ALA A 54 7.70 0.16 -7.78
N TRP A 55 8.59 -0.57 -8.46
CA TRP A 55 8.58 -2.03 -8.44
C TRP A 55 8.84 -2.62 -7.05
N ASN A 56 9.82 -2.08 -6.32
CA ASN A 56 10.09 -2.50 -4.95
C ASN A 56 8.92 -2.19 -4.01
N LEU A 57 8.30 -1.02 -4.17
CA LEU A 57 7.10 -0.62 -3.42
C LEU A 57 5.93 -1.56 -3.71
N ALA A 58 5.66 -1.87 -4.98
CA ALA A 58 4.59 -2.77 -5.38
C ALA A 58 4.79 -4.18 -4.80
N LYS A 59 6.03 -4.68 -4.82
CA LYS A 59 6.38 -5.97 -4.20
C LYS A 59 6.11 -5.96 -2.70
N ALA A 60 6.61 -4.96 -1.97
CA ALA A 60 6.40 -4.83 -0.53
C ALA A 60 4.92 -4.67 -0.17
N ALA A 61 4.17 -3.89 -0.95
CA ALA A 61 2.73 -3.72 -0.77
C ALA A 61 1.96 -5.03 -0.99
N THR A 62 2.37 -5.85 -1.98
CA THR A 62 1.79 -7.16 -2.23
C THR A 62 2.05 -8.11 -1.07
N GLU A 63 3.29 -8.19 -0.59
CA GLU A 63 3.65 -9.01 0.58
C GLU A 63 2.86 -8.59 1.83
N PHE A 64 2.72 -7.28 2.07
CA PHE A 64 1.89 -6.74 3.15
C PHE A 64 0.41 -7.13 3.00
N ALA A 65 -0.17 -6.96 1.82
CA ALA A 65 -1.56 -7.31 1.54
C ALA A 65 -1.82 -8.81 1.75
N THR A 66 -0.95 -9.68 1.25
CA THR A 66 -1.01 -11.12 1.49
C THR A 66 -1.02 -11.41 2.99
N ARG A 67 -0.12 -10.78 3.76
CA ARG A 67 -0.07 -11.01 5.21
C ARG A 67 -1.34 -10.54 5.93
N CYS A 68 -1.91 -9.40 5.53
CA CYS A 68 -3.19 -8.94 6.07
C CYS A 68 -4.33 -9.92 5.79
N GLN A 69 -4.38 -10.50 4.59
CA GLN A 69 -5.38 -11.50 4.21
C GLN A 69 -5.23 -12.80 5.02
N GLU A 70 -4.00 -13.31 5.16
CA GLU A 70 -3.71 -14.49 6.00
C GLU A 70 -4.19 -14.29 7.44
N LEU A 71 -3.92 -13.12 8.01
CA LEU A 71 -4.33 -12.77 9.37
C LEU A 71 -5.86 -12.65 9.49
N ALA A 72 -6.53 -12.04 8.51
CA ALA A 72 -7.98 -11.94 8.49
C ALA A 72 -8.64 -13.34 8.43
N MET A 73 -8.15 -14.23 7.56
CA MET A 73 -8.66 -15.61 7.45
C MET A 73 -8.44 -16.43 8.73
N SER A 74 -7.31 -16.21 9.41
CA SER A 74 -6.99 -16.90 10.66
C SER A 74 -7.93 -16.46 11.81
N GLN A 75 -8.31 -15.18 11.85
CA GLN A 75 -9.24 -14.65 12.84
C GLN A 75 -10.66 -15.21 12.67
N ASP A 76 -11.11 -15.42 11.43
CA ASP A 76 -12.40 -16.05 11.16
C ASP A 76 -12.44 -17.53 11.56
N THR A 77 -11.31 -18.24 11.43
CA THR A 77 -11.20 -19.66 11.80
C THR A 77 -11.21 -19.87 13.33
N ASP A 78 -10.57 -19.00 14.10
CA ASP A 78 -10.60 -19.05 15.57
C ASP A 78 -11.98 -18.68 16.15
N ALA A 79 -12.77 -17.87 15.44
CA ALA A 79 -14.14 -17.53 15.85
C ALA A 79 -15.10 -18.73 15.71
N ASP A 80 -14.96 -19.54 14.66
CA ASP A 80 -15.77 -20.74 14.44
C ASP A 80 -15.44 -21.87 15.44
N GLY A 81 -14.14 -22.06 15.75
CA GLY A 81 -13.69 -23.06 16.73
C GLY A 81 -14.18 -22.80 18.16
N LYS A 82 -14.31 -21.53 18.56
CA LYS A 82 -14.75 -21.16 19.92
C LYS A 82 -16.24 -21.41 20.18
N HIS A 83 -17.05 -21.54 19.13
CA HIS A 83 -18.47 -21.91 19.25
C HIS A 83 -18.67 -23.42 19.45
N ALA A 84 -17.71 -24.27 19.07
CA ALA A 84 -17.82 -25.72 19.21
C ALA A 84 -17.50 -26.24 20.63
N GLU A 85 -16.76 -25.48 21.44
CA GLU A 85 -16.36 -25.91 22.80
C GLU A 85 -17.34 -25.52 23.92
N PHE A 86 -18.42 -24.79 23.64
CA PHE A 86 -19.39 -24.33 24.67
C PHE A 86 -20.65 -25.21 24.82
N THR A 87 -20.72 -26.34 24.14
CA THR A 87 -21.76 -27.36 24.33
C THR A 87 -21.11 -28.70 24.67
N GLY A 88 -20.58 -28.81 25.89
CA GLY A 88 -20.13 -30.05 26.52
C GLY A 88 -20.62 -30.12 27.95
#